data_AF-A0A7W1HCW9-F1
#
_entry.id   AF-A0A7W1HCW9-F1
#
_cell.length_a   1.000
_cell.length_b   1.000
_cell.length_c   1.000
_cell.angle_alpha   90.00
_cell.angle_beta   90.00
_cell.angle_gamma   90.00
#
_symmetry.space_group_name_H-M   'P 1'
#
loop_
_entity.id
_entity.type
_entity.pdbx_description
1 polymer ?
#
loop_
_entity_poly.entity_id
_entity_poly.type
_entity_poly.pdbx_seq_one_letter_code
_entity_poly.pdbx_strand_id
1 'polypeptide(L)'
;MALASLHRPIPLLLLIVAVGLALPGAAAADHDGGAIPYNDSSQQAWPLSLNSTIENHENTGATVESGERLDCSGRGYRHTIWYYFDISSRGRVVVTVTGASLLVAGSFDSVISLQGATTGIGEAPLACNDDADDSAAGGSRITADLAPALYFVQVGGYDPDPTTLADPDIGRFSIEIRYTEDLDRDDDGSIRPADCNDDNPAVKPGATDQGVNGIDDNCDGVIDPDKDSDGYLARPAGNDCVDTPGSGAGIHPGAREVLGNNVDEDCDGKRSPFRRIGADTDYSFDYSLSGIRITSVFKLVSVPGGARSTVICRAANRRSCGRFGPTTKRSFPQLNGKRLGR
;
A
#
# COMPACT_ATOMS: atom_id res chain seq x y z
N MET A 1 55.94 2.38 1.95
CA MET A 1 54.64 1.70 1.82
C MET A 1 53.75 2.61 1.00
N ALA A 2 53.59 2.30 -0.28
CA ALA A 2 52.89 3.14 -1.26
C ALA A 2 51.37 2.91 -1.15
N LEU A 3 50.59 3.99 -1.01
CA LEU A 3 49.13 3.97 -1.18
C LEU A 3 48.82 4.34 -2.64
N ALA A 4 48.45 3.33 -3.43
CA ALA A 4 47.95 3.51 -4.78
C ALA A 4 46.45 3.86 -4.72
N SER A 5 46.11 5.08 -5.15
CA SER A 5 44.74 5.55 -5.38
C SER A 5 44.22 4.93 -6.68
N LEU A 6 43.25 4.02 -6.58
CA LEU A 6 42.53 3.43 -7.71
C LEU A 6 41.36 4.34 -8.09
N HIS A 7 41.61 5.34 -8.95
CA HIS A 7 40.55 5.97 -9.73
C HIS A 7 40.27 5.11 -10.97
N ARG A 8 39.13 4.40 -10.97
CA ARG A 8 38.63 3.72 -12.18
C ARG A 8 37.87 4.75 -13.04
N PRO A 9 38.16 4.88 -14.34
CA PRO A 9 37.37 5.73 -15.22
C PRO A 9 36.02 5.06 -15.50
N ILE A 10 34.94 5.83 -15.37
CA ILE A 10 33.59 5.46 -15.79
C ILE A 10 33.60 5.46 -17.33
N PRO A 11 33.25 4.36 -18.02
CA PRO A 11 33.19 4.37 -19.47
C PRO A 11 31.94 5.15 -19.88
N LEU A 12 32.15 6.30 -20.53
CA LEU A 12 31.12 7.03 -21.23
C LEU A 12 30.69 6.17 -22.43
N LEU A 13 29.58 5.45 -22.28
CA LEU A 13 28.99 4.67 -23.36
C LEU A 13 28.40 5.65 -24.38
N LEU A 14 29.18 5.97 -25.41
CA LEU A 14 28.73 6.75 -26.56
C LEU A 14 27.69 5.91 -27.31
N LEU A 15 26.41 6.23 -27.14
CA LEU A 15 25.32 5.64 -27.90
C LEU A 15 25.44 6.14 -29.35
N ILE A 16 26.14 5.39 -30.19
CA ILE A 16 26.12 5.62 -31.64
C ILE A 16 24.75 5.14 -32.12
N VAL A 17 23.81 6.07 -32.28
CA VAL A 17 22.60 5.83 -33.07
C VAL A 17 23.05 5.64 -34.51
N ALA A 18 23.26 4.39 -34.91
CA ALA A 18 23.43 4.03 -36.30
C ALA A 18 22.08 4.28 -36.98
N VAL A 19 21.93 5.45 -37.62
CA VAL A 19 20.90 5.66 -38.63
C VAL A 19 21.32 4.82 -39.82
N GLY A 20 20.97 3.54 -39.79
CA GLY A 20 20.99 2.69 -40.97
C GLY A 20 19.95 3.25 -41.92
N LEU A 21 20.39 3.90 -43.00
CA LEU A 21 19.57 4.01 -44.19
C LEU A 21 19.33 2.58 -44.69
N ALA A 22 18.24 1.98 -44.21
CA ALA A 22 17.64 0.86 -44.90
C ALA A 22 17.19 1.40 -46.27
N LEU A 23 17.83 0.90 -47.33
CA LEU A 23 17.23 0.99 -48.66
C LEU A 23 15.82 0.40 -48.54
N PRO A 24 14.77 1.03 -49.11
CA PRO A 24 13.43 0.48 -49.06
C PRO A 24 13.50 -0.93 -49.65
N GLY A 25 13.31 -1.94 -48.79
CA GLY A 25 13.05 -3.29 -49.24
C GLY A 25 11.84 -3.20 -50.16
N ALA A 26 11.95 -3.76 -51.36
CA ALA A 26 10.91 -3.65 -52.37
C ALA A 26 9.55 -4.03 -51.76
N ALA A 27 8.64 -3.05 -51.70
CA ALA A 27 7.23 -3.28 -51.40
C ALA A 27 6.73 -4.37 -52.36
N ALA A 28 6.25 -5.48 -51.80
CA ALA A 28 5.64 -6.52 -52.63
C ALA A 28 4.32 -5.97 -53.20
N ALA A 29 3.99 -6.45 -54.41
CA ALA A 29 2.93 -5.94 -55.29
C ALA A 29 1.51 -6.11 -54.71
N ASP A 30 1.16 -5.21 -53.79
CA ASP A 30 -0.15 -5.12 -53.14
C ASP A 30 -0.62 -3.66 -53.12
N HIS A 31 -0.65 -3.05 -54.30
CA HIS A 31 -0.94 -1.63 -54.47
C HIS A 31 -2.05 -1.48 -55.50
N ASP A 32 -3.22 -1.08 -55.02
CA ASP A 32 -4.46 -0.87 -55.78
C ASP A 32 -4.39 0.32 -56.77
N GLY A 33 -3.32 1.12 -56.72
CA GLY A 33 -3.14 2.31 -57.55
C GLY A 33 -3.35 3.64 -56.81
N GLY A 34 -3.69 3.60 -55.52
CA GLY A 34 -3.76 4.76 -54.62
C GLY A 34 -2.40 5.46 -54.41
N ALA A 35 -2.37 6.50 -53.59
CA ALA A 35 -1.10 7.05 -53.11
C ALA A 35 -0.76 6.36 -51.80
N ILE A 36 0.49 5.90 -51.63
CA ILE A 36 0.95 5.28 -50.39
C ILE A 36 0.70 6.24 -49.20
N PRO A 37 -0.09 5.84 -48.19
CA PRO A 37 -0.36 6.65 -47.01
C PRO A 37 0.93 7.00 -46.25
N TYR A 38 0.94 8.13 -45.54
CA TYR A 38 2.13 8.51 -44.76
C TYR A 38 2.48 7.50 -43.67
N ASN A 39 1.44 6.89 -43.07
CA ASN A 39 1.57 5.92 -42.00
C ASN A 39 1.50 4.47 -42.49
N ASP A 40 1.94 4.22 -43.73
CA ASP A 40 2.07 2.87 -44.31
C ASP A 40 2.97 1.97 -43.46
N SER A 41 4.06 2.54 -42.94
CA SER A 41 5.04 1.82 -42.13
C SER A 41 4.92 2.14 -40.64
N SER A 42 5.18 1.15 -39.79
CA SER A 42 5.33 1.34 -38.33
C SER A 42 6.36 2.42 -37.95
N GLN A 43 7.37 2.67 -38.79
CA GLN A 43 8.37 3.73 -38.58
C GLN A 43 7.79 5.14 -38.78
N GLN A 44 6.67 5.25 -39.48
CA GLN A 44 5.97 6.50 -39.79
C GLN A 44 4.55 6.50 -39.22
N ALA A 45 4.29 5.67 -38.20
CA ALA A 45 3.00 5.56 -37.55
C ALA A 45 2.44 6.94 -37.13
N TRP A 46 1.14 7.12 -37.28
CA TRP A 46 0.48 8.37 -36.91
C TRP A 46 0.21 8.41 -35.39
N PRO A 47 0.49 9.51 -34.66
CA PRO A 47 0.06 9.63 -33.27
C PRO A 47 -1.46 9.48 -33.10
N LEU A 48 -1.84 8.65 -32.13
CA LEU A 48 -3.21 8.44 -31.68
C LEU A 48 -3.32 8.97 -30.24
N SER A 49 -3.95 10.14 -30.09
CA SER A 49 -4.12 10.76 -28.76
C SER A 49 -5.10 9.94 -27.92
N LEU A 50 -4.75 9.62 -26.67
CA LEU A 50 -5.62 8.88 -25.77
C LEU A 50 -6.97 9.60 -25.56
N ASN A 51 -8.05 8.84 -25.41
CA ASN A 51 -9.41 9.35 -25.22
C ASN A 51 -9.89 10.26 -26.37
N SER A 52 -9.52 9.88 -27.60
CA SER A 52 -9.91 10.60 -28.80
C SER A 52 -10.47 9.66 -29.86
N THR A 53 -11.15 10.26 -30.82
CA THR A 53 -11.59 9.61 -32.05
C THR A 53 -10.96 10.36 -33.21
N ILE A 54 -10.35 9.63 -34.14
CA ILE A 54 -9.95 10.20 -35.43
C ILE A 54 -10.86 9.62 -36.51
N GLU A 55 -11.45 10.49 -37.31
CA GLU A 55 -12.48 10.15 -38.31
C GLU A 55 -11.92 10.26 -39.73
N ASN A 56 -12.57 9.56 -40.66
CA ASN A 56 -12.34 9.65 -42.10
C ASN A 56 -10.93 9.22 -42.58
N HIS A 57 -10.27 8.34 -41.83
CA HIS A 57 -9.03 7.69 -42.26
C HIS A 57 -9.31 6.62 -43.31
N GLU A 58 -8.31 6.29 -44.12
CA GLU A 58 -8.41 5.23 -45.13
C GLU A 58 -7.04 4.57 -45.31
N ASN A 59 -7.05 3.32 -45.76
CA ASN A 59 -5.86 2.53 -46.07
C ASN A 59 -5.66 2.30 -47.59
N THR A 60 -6.37 3.06 -48.43
CA THR A 60 -6.20 3.03 -49.89
C THR A 60 -4.74 3.26 -50.28
N GLY A 61 -4.20 2.42 -51.15
CA GLY A 61 -2.79 2.50 -51.57
C GLY A 61 -1.76 2.05 -50.53
N ALA A 62 -2.20 1.61 -49.35
CA ALA A 62 -1.30 1.06 -48.35
C ALA A 62 -0.64 -0.23 -48.85
N THR A 63 0.61 -0.44 -48.50
CA THR A 63 1.36 -1.62 -48.89
C THR A 63 1.57 -2.55 -47.69
N VAL A 64 2.43 -3.54 -47.88
CA VAL A 64 2.82 -4.49 -46.85
C VAL A 64 4.33 -4.50 -46.79
N GLU A 65 4.88 -4.11 -45.65
CA GLU A 65 6.31 -4.04 -45.44
C GLU A 65 6.91 -5.38 -45.01
N SER A 66 8.19 -5.55 -45.34
CA SER A 66 8.95 -6.71 -44.90
C SER A 66 9.05 -6.75 -43.36
N GLY A 67 8.52 -7.82 -42.78
CA GLY A 67 8.55 -8.04 -41.32
C GLY A 67 7.26 -7.66 -40.62
N GLU A 68 6.25 -7.16 -41.34
CA GLU A 68 4.91 -6.98 -40.77
C GLU A 68 4.24 -8.33 -40.54
N ARG A 69 3.64 -8.47 -39.36
CA ARG A 69 2.73 -9.58 -39.13
C ARG A 69 1.37 -9.25 -39.75
N LEU A 70 0.87 -10.17 -40.56
CA LEU A 70 -0.39 -10.06 -41.33
C LEU A 70 -1.36 -11.17 -40.95
N ASP A 71 -1.25 -11.66 -39.72
CA ASP A 71 -2.03 -12.77 -39.19
C ASP A 71 -2.51 -12.40 -37.80
N CYS A 72 -3.83 -12.34 -37.66
CA CYS A 72 -4.53 -12.25 -36.39
C CYS A 72 -5.25 -13.57 -36.11
N SER A 73 -4.63 -14.45 -35.31
CA SER A 73 -5.24 -15.72 -34.88
C SER A 73 -5.76 -16.60 -36.02
N GLY A 74 -5.04 -16.67 -37.14
CA GLY A 74 -5.44 -17.43 -38.34
C GLY A 74 -6.25 -16.63 -39.35
N ARG A 75 -6.50 -15.35 -39.10
CA ARG A 75 -7.19 -14.43 -40.01
C ARG A 75 -6.16 -13.51 -40.67
N GLY A 76 -6.03 -13.63 -41.99
CA GLY A 76 -5.13 -12.83 -42.81
C GLY A 76 -5.68 -11.42 -43.03
N TYR A 77 -4.80 -10.43 -43.15
CA TYR A 77 -5.19 -9.06 -43.50
C TYR A 77 -4.09 -8.33 -44.27
N ARG A 78 -4.48 -7.29 -45.03
CA ARG A 78 -3.62 -6.52 -45.94
C ARG A 78 -3.88 -5.02 -45.82
N HIS A 79 -3.18 -4.25 -46.66
CA HIS A 79 -3.27 -2.78 -46.74
C HIS A 79 -3.15 -2.15 -45.36
N THR A 80 -2.02 -2.43 -44.71
CA THR A 80 -1.89 -2.12 -43.29
C THR A 80 -1.34 -0.72 -43.10
N ILE A 81 -1.90 0.01 -42.15
CA ILE A 81 -1.41 1.32 -41.75
C ILE A 81 -1.27 1.36 -40.22
N TRP A 82 -0.39 2.25 -39.76
CA TRP A 82 0.08 2.23 -38.38
C TRP A 82 -0.27 3.49 -37.61
N TYR A 83 -0.59 3.28 -36.35
CA TYR A 83 -0.79 4.32 -35.35
C TYR A 83 0.04 3.99 -34.11
N TYR A 84 0.38 5.01 -33.32
CA TYR A 84 1.06 4.80 -32.05
C TYR A 84 0.45 5.63 -30.93
N PHE A 85 0.56 5.13 -29.71
CA PHE A 85 0.21 5.86 -28.50
C PHE A 85 1.13 5.44 -27.36
N ASP A 86 1.38 6.33 -26.41
CA ASP A 86 2.09 6.05 -25.17
C ASP A 86 1.16 6.15 -23.96
N ILE A 87 1.34 5.27 -22.99
CA ILE A 87 0.70 5.38 -21.67
C ILE A 87 1.78 5.51 -20.60
N SER A 88 1.56 6.45 -19.67
CA SER A 88 2.51 6.75 -18.59
C SER A 88 2.22 5.99 -17.30
N SER A 89 1.00 5.46 -17.16
CA SER A 89 0.55 4.62 -16.06
C SER A 89 -0.05 3.35 -16.63
N ARG A 90 -0.12 2.29 -15.81
CA ARG A 90 -0.88 1.10 -16.19
C ARG A 90 -2.36 1.44 -16.31
N GLY A 91 -3.07 0.74 -17.17
CA GLY A 91 -4.49 0.96 -17.35
C GLY A 91 -5.11 0.14 -18.46
N ARG A 92 -6.43 0.24 -18.55
CA ARG A 92 -7.21 -0.42 -19.59
C ARG A 92 -7.28 0.44 -20.84
N VAL A 93 -6.85 -0.13 -21.96
CA VAL A 93 -6.99 0.46 -23.29
C VAL A 93 -8.06 -0.29 -24.07
N VAL A 94 -8.96 0.47 -24.70
CA VAL A 94 -9.93 -0.01 -25.67
C VAL A 94 -9.70 0.71 -26.99
N VAL A 95 -9.36 -0.03 -28.03
CA VAL A 95 -9.26 0.49 -29.40
C VAL A 95 -10.42 -0.05 -30.20
N THR A 96 -11.20 0.83 -30.83
CA THR A 96 -12.32 0.46 -31.68
C THR A 96 -12.13 1.09 -33.06
N VAL A 97 -12.15 0.27 -34.11
CA VAL A 97 -12.17 0.71 -35.50
C VAL A 97 -13.57 0.47 -36.05
N THR A 98 -14.15 1.46 -36.71
CA THR A 98 -15.46 1.33 -37.38
C THR A 98 -15.41 2.02 -38.73
N GLY A 99 -15.95 1.41 -39.78
CA GLY A 99 -15.82 1.98 -41.12
C GLY A 99 -16.78 1.42 -42.14
N ALA A 100 -16.75 2.03 -43.32
CA ALA A 100 -17.47 1.62 -44.51
C ALA A 100 -16.46 1.28 -45.62
N SER A 101 -16.72 0.20 -46.36
CA SER A 101 -15.89 -0.16 -47.51
C SER A 101 -15.98 0.94 -48.57
N LEU A 102 -14.86 1.24 -49.23
CA LEU A 102 -14.81 2.23 -50.30
C LEU A 102 -15.15 1.65 -51.68
N LEU A 103 -15.16 0.32 -51.81
CA LEU A 103 -15.32 -0.38 -53.09
C LEU A 103 -16.65 -1.13 -53.21
N VAL A 104 -17.25 -1.54 -52.10
CA VAL A 104 -18.54 -2.24 -52.06
C VAL A 104 -19.50 -1.57 -51.08
N ALA A 105 -20.81 -1.67 -51.34
CA ALA A 105 -21.81 -1.21 -50.38
C ALA A 105 -21.79 -2.11 -49.14
N GLY A 106 -21.19 -1.66 -48.05
CA GLY A 106 -21.04 -2.44 -46.81
C GLY A 106 -20.09 -1.80 -45.80
N SER A 107 -19.92 -2.45 -44.65
CA SER A 107 -18.90 -2.10 -43.66
C SER A 107 -17.50 -2.41 -44.18
N PHE A 108 -16.52 -1.64 -43.74
CA PHE A 108 -15.11 -2.01 -43.88
C PHE A 108 -14.84 -3.15 -42.90
N ASP A 109 -14.40 -4.29 -43.43
CA ASP A 109 -14.06 -5.48 -42.64
C ASP A 109 -12.63 -5.31 -42.13
N SER A 110 -12.50 -4.62 -41.00
CA SER A 110 -11.18 -4.27 -40.47
C SER A 110 -10.57 -5.45 -39.72
N VAL A 111 -9.25 -5.50 -39.70
CA VAL A 111 -8.48 -6.30 -38.75
C VAL A 111 -7.51 -5.37 -38.04
N ILE A 112 -7.50 -5.43 -36.71
CA ILE A 112 -6.60 -4.62 -35.89
C ILE A 112 -5.69 -5.49 -35.04
N SER A 113 -4.44 -5.06 -34.90
CA SER A 113 -3.48 -5.68 -33.98
C SER A 113 -2.84 -4.61 -33.09
N LEU A 114 -2.59 -4.99 -31.83
CA LEU A 114 -1.93 -4.17 -30.82
C LEU A 114 -0.57 -4.78 -30.51
N GLN A 115 0.47 -3.96 -30.58
CA GLN A 115 1.85 -4.41 -30.42
C GLN A 115 2.60 -3.49 -29.45
N GLY A 116 3.48 -4.06 -28.63
CA GLY A 116 4.39 -3.30 -27.78
C GLY A 116 5.68 -2.95 -28.53
N ALA A 117 6.26 -1.78 -28.26
CA ALA A 117 7.56 -1.42 -28.85
C ALA A 117 8.68 -2.44 -28.52
N THR A 118 8.56 -3.16 -27.40
CA THR A 118 9.52 -4.18 -26.95
C THR A 118 9.25 -5.58 -27.48
N THR A 119 8.01 -5.89 -27.88
CA THR A 119 7.69 -7.18 -28.51
C THR A 119 8.11 -7.21 -29.97
N GLY A 120 8.29 -6.05 -30.61
CA GLY A 120 8.76 -5.98 -32.00
C GLY A 120 7.63 -6.15 -33.01
N ILE A 121 7.72 -5.36 -34.10
CA ILE A 121 6.61 -5.13 -35.03
C ILE A 121 6.18 -6.38 -35.85
N GLY A 122 7.02 -7.43 -35.85
CA GLY A 122 6.77 -8.70 -36.54
C GLY A 122 6.47 -9.89 -35.63
N GLU A 123 6.43 -9.69 -34.31
CA GLU A 123 6.12 -10.77 -33.36
C GLU A 123 4.60 -10.94 -33.19
N ALA A 124 4.20 -11.95 -32.42
CA ALA A 124 2.80 -12.12 -32.05
C ALA A 124 2.27 -10.84 -31.35
N PRO A 125 1.12 -10.29 -31.80
CA PRO A 125 0.56 -9.10 -31.19
C PRO A 125 0.10 -9.39 -29.75
N LEU A 126 0.13 -8.36 -28.91
CA LEU A 126 -0.38 -8.43 -27.53
C LEU A 126 -1.88 -8.74 -27.49
N ALA A 127 -2.60 -8.20 -28.46
CA ALA A 127 -4.00 -8.49 -28.75
C ALA A 127 -4.26 -8.23 -30.22
N CYS A 128 -5.20 -8.94 -30.82
CA CYS A 128 -5.67 -8.65 -32.16
C CYS A 128 -7.14 -9.05 -32.26
N ASN A 129 -7.85 -8.42 -33.18
CA ASN A 129 -9.28 -8.66 -33.38
C ASN A 129 -9.68 -8.24 -34.79
N ASP A 130 -10.62 -8.96 -35.40
CA ASP A 130 -11.23 -8.57 -36.66
C ASP A 130 -12.69 -8.11 -36.48
N ASP A 131 -13.50 -8.80 -35.70
CA ASP A 131 -14.92 -8.42 -35.50
C ASP A 131 -15.19 -7.86 -34.08
N ALA A 132 -15.80 -6.67 -33.93
CA ALA A 132 -16.05 -6.03 -32.62
C ALA A 132 -17.07 -6.78 -31.75
N ASP A 133 -17.87 -7.66 -32.35
CA ASP A 133 -18.62 -8.73 -31.73
C ASP A 133 -18.36 -10.03 -32.52
N ASP A 134 -18.19 -11.17 -31.85
CA ASP A 134 -17.91 -12.51 -32.45
C ASP A 134 -19.02 -13.00 -33.43
N SER A 135 -19.90 -12.12 -33.91
CA SER A 135 -21.17 -12.44 -34.55
C SER A 135 -21.51 -11.58 -35.78
N ALA A 136 -20.68 -10.61 -36.21
CA ALA A 136 -20.94 -9.86 -37.44
C ALA A 136 -19.68 -9.31 -38.11
N ALA A 137 -19.65 -9.38 -39.45
CA ALA A 137 -18.71 -8.64 -40.29
C ALA A 137 -18.85 -7.13 -40.00
N GLY A 138 -17.77 -6.45 -39.65
CA GLY A 138 -17.85 -5.07 -39.19
C GLY A 138 -16.55 -4.49 -38.63
N GLY A 139 -16.70 -3.41 -37.87
CA GLY A 139 -15.56 -2.77 -37.21
C GLY A 139 -14.93 -3.69 -36.16
N SER A 140 -13.65 -3.49 -35.84
CA SER A 140 -12.90 -4.32 -34.88
C SER A 140 -12.74 -3.66 -33.51
N ARG A 141 -12.57 -4.45 -32.44
CA ARG A 141 -12.31 -3.93 -31.09
C ARG A 141 -11.27 -4.74 -30.32
N ILE A 142 -10.26 -4.06 -29.78
CA ILE A 142 -9.30 -4.61 -28.82
C ILE A 142 -9.59 -4.04 -27.44
N THR A 143 -9.54 -4.89 -26.41
CA THR A 143 -9.48 -4.48 -25.00
C THR A 143 -8.25 -5.12 -24.36
N ALA A 144 -7.37 -4.33 -23.77
CA ALA A 144 -6.15 -4.82 -23.13
C ALA A 144 -5.80 -4.00 -21.89
N ASP A 145 -5.35 -4.69 -20.84
CA ASP A 145 -4.75 -4.06 -19.66
C ASP A 145 -3.23 -3.96 -19.90
N LEU A 146 -2.72 -2.74 -19.97
CA LEU A 146 -1.38 -2.43 -20.45
C LEU A 146 -0.53 -1.75 -19.38
N ALA A 147 0.78 -2.00 -19.42
CA ALA A 147 1.77 -1.37 -18.56
C ALA A 147 2.33 -0.07 -19.21
N PRO A 148 3.00 0.82 -18.46
CA PRO A 148 3.60 2.03 -19.04
C PRO A 148 4.61 1.71 -20.15
N ALA A 149 4.29 2.05 -21.40
CA ALA A 149 5.12 1.82 -22.57
C ALA A 149 4.60 2.58 -23.80
N LEU A 150 5.36 2.49 -24.90
CA LEU A 150 4.93 2.85 -26.26
C LEU A 150 4.28 1.64 -26.93
N TYR A 151 3.11 1.87 -27.52
CA TYR A 151 2.32 0.86 -28.23
C TYR A 151 2.01 1.30 -29.65
N PHE A 152 1.81 0.30 -30.51
CA PHE A 152 1.44 0.46 -31.91
C PHE A 152 0.13 -0.26 -32.19
N VAL A 153 -0.73 0.38 -32.98
CA VAL A 153 -1.93 -0.23 -33.55
C VAL A 153 -1.72 -0.35 -35.05
N GLN A 154 -1.78 -1.58 -35.55
CA GLN A 154 -1.84 -1.85 -36.97
C GLN A 154 -3.31 -2.02 -37.35
N VAL A 155 -3.74 -1.39 -38.44
CA VAL A 155 -5.08 -1.51 -38.99
C VAL A 155 -4.97 -1.93 -40.45
N GLY A 156 -5.61 -3.03 -40.84
CA GLY A 156 -5.73 -3.46 -42.23
C GLY A 156 -7.13 -3.96 -42.53
N GLY A 157 -7.36 -4.41 -43.76
CA GLY A 157 -8.60 -5.06 -44.17
C GLY A 157 -8.46 -6.59 -44.20
N TYR A 158 -9.53 -7.30 -43.83
CA TYR A 158 -9.56 -8.76 -43.80
C TYR A 158 -9.44 -9.37 -45.20
N ASP A 159 -8.37 -10.14 -45.43
CA ASP A 159 -8.10 -10.80 -46.71
C ASP A 159 -8.25 -12.34 -46.59
N PRO A 160 -9.38 -12.92 -47.04
CA PRO A 160 -9.58 -14.35 -47.09
C PRO A 160 -8.95 -15.04 -48.32
N ASP A 161 -8.64 -14.29 -49.40
CA ASP A 161 -8.08 -14.83 -50.65
C ASP A 161 -7.17 -13.80 -51.35
N PRO A 162 -5.85 -13.85 -51.11
CA PRO A 162 -4.86 -12.92 -51.67
C PRO A 162 -4.69 -13.04 -53.18
N THR A 163 -5.43 -13.93 -53.85
CA THR A 163 -5.34 -14.15 -55.29
C THR A 163 -6.48 -13.51 -56.07
N THR A 164 -7.50 -12.98 -55.39
CA THR A 164 -8.66 -12.35 -56.03
C THR A 164 -8.66 -10.83 -55.91
N LEU A 165 -8.75 -10.12 -57.05
CA LEU A 165 -8.82 -8.64 -57.14
C LEU A 165 -10.18 -8.04 -56.69
N ALA A 166 -11.05 -8.83 -56.05
CA ALA A 166 -12.33 -8.36 -55.53
C ALA A 166 -12.13 -8.06 -54.04
N ASP A 167 -11.78 -6.81 -53.76
CA ASP A 167 -11.02 -6.45 -52.56
C ASP A 167 -11.87 -5.58 -51.60
N PRO A 168 -12.45 -6.13 -50.52
CA PRO A 168 -13.05 -5.35 -49.44
C PRO A 168 -12.02 -4.77 -48.46
N ASP A 169 -10.73 -4.99 -48.70
CA ASP A 169 -9.65 -4.81 -47.73
C ASP A 169 -9.18 -3.34 -47.68
N ILE A 170 -9.78 -2.47 -48.51
CA ILE A 170 -9.70 -1.02 -48.40
C ILE A 170 -11.02 -0.40 -47.95
N GLY A 171 -10.93 0.56 -47.04
CA GLY A 171 -12.10 1.24 -46.50
C GLY A 171 -11.80 2.57 -45.86
N ARG A 172 -12.86 3.34 -45.65
CA ARG A 172 -12.81 4.55 -44.82
C ARG A 172 -13.31 4.21 -43.43
N PHE A 173 -12.54 4.56 -42.42
CA PHE A 173 -12.84 4.22 -41.04
C PHE A 173 -12.55 5.37 -40.08
N SER A 174 -13.06 5.18 -38.87
CA SER A 174 -12.74 5.98 -37.69
C SER A 174 -12.10 5.07 -36.65
N ILE A 175 -11.09 5.58 -35.96
CA ILE A 175 -10.41 4.90 -34.86
C ILE A 175 -10.71 5.66 -33.57
N GLU A 176 -11.31 4.98 -32.60
CA GLU A 176 -11.51 5.47 -31.24
C GLU A 176 -10.54 4.76 -30.30
N ILE A 177 -9.81 5.52 -29.50
CA ILE A 177 -9.04 4.99 -28.37
C ILE A 177 -9.59 5.52 -27.06
N ARG A 178 -9.88 4.62 -26.14
CA ARG A 178 -10.25 4.93 -24.75
C ARG A 178 -9.18 4.37 -23.83
N TYR A 179 -8.71 5.18 -22.91
CA TYR A 179 -7.76 4.81 -21.87
C TYR A 179 -8.34 5.17 -20.52
N THR A 180 -8.43 4.16 -19.66
CA THR A 180 -8.79 4.32 -18.25
C THR A 180 -7.59 3.91 -17.42
N GLU A 181 -6.99 4.85 -16.71
CA GLU A 181 -5.90 4.57 -15.76
C GLU A 181 -6.38 3.59 -14.69
N ASP A 182 -5.53 2.61 -14.38
CA ASP A 182 -5.77 1.66 -13.31
C ASP A 182 -5.12 2.16 -12.02
N LEU A 183 -5.97 2.55 -11.07
CA LEU A 183 -5.61 3.18 -9.81
C LEU A 183 -5.46 2.20 -8.62
N ASP A 184 -5.63 0.88 -8.84
CA ASP A 184 -5.54 -0.19 -7.83
C ASP A 184 -4.32 -1.09 -8.06
N ARG A 185 -3.14 -0.62 -7.60
CA ARG A 185 -1.78 -1.18 -7.72
C ARG A 185 -1.65 -2.69 -7.79
N ASP A 186 -2.25 -3.26 -6.79
CA ASP A 186 -2.00 -4.59 -6.28
C ASP A 186 -3.29 -5.44 -6.24
N ASP A 187 -4.33 -4.94 -6.90
CA ASP A 187 -5.62 -5.59 -7.13
C ASP A 187 -6.33 -5.94 -5.81
N ASP A 188 -6.23 -5.08 -4.81
CA ASP A 188 -6.78 -5.30 -3.47
C ASP A 188 -8.16 -4.66 -3.24
N GLY A 189 -8.62 -3.88 -4.23
CA GLY A 189 -9.88 -3.15 -4.24
C GLY A 189 -9.79 -1.71 -3.73
N SER A 190 -8.61 -1.27 -3.28
CA SER A 190 -8.34 0.09 -2.81
C SER A 190 -7.67 0.89 -3.91
N ILE A 191 -8.05 2.16 -4.06
CA ILE A 191 -7.47 3.03 -5.08
C ILE A 191 -6.74 4.20 -4.47
N ARG A 192 -5.72 4.72 -5.16
CA ARG A 192 -5.14 6.02 -4.82
C ARG A 192 -6.18 7.15 -4.88
N PRO A 193 -6.08 8.16 -4.00
CA PRO A 193 -5.07 8.35 -2.97
C PRO A 193 -5.44 7.74 -1.60
N ALA A 194 -6.50 6.93 -1.52
CA ALA A 194 -6.91 6.31 -0.26
C ALA A 194 -5.96 5.18 0.15
N ASP A 195 -5.44 4.44 -0.83
CA ASP A 195 -4.37 3.48 -0.62
C ASP A 195 -3.03 4.18 -0.39
N CYS A 196 -2.46 3.96 0.79
CA CYS A 196 -1.17 4.53 1.22
C CYS A 196 0.03 3.72 0.73
N ASN A 197 -0.16 2.47 0.28
CA ASN A 197 0.86 1.64 -0.34
C ASN A 197 0.28 0.70 -1.40
N ASP A 198 -0.06 1.32 -2.51
CA ASP A 198 -0.59 0.73 -3.76
C ASP A 198 0.44 -0.17 -4.50
N ASP A 199 1.40 -0.76 -3.79
CA ASP A 199 2.29 -1.83 -4.28
C ASP A 199 2.23 -3.05 -3.33
N ASN A 200 1.38 -3.01 -2.29
CA ASN A 200 1.25 -4.03 -1.27
C ASN A 200 -0.22 -4.23 -0.85
N PRO A 201 -0.87 -5.33 -1.26
CA PRO A 201 -2.30 -5.56 -1.03
C PRO A 201 -2.64 -5.86 0.43
N ALA A 202 -1.64 -5.91 1.32
CA ALA A 202 -1.84 -6.02 2.77
C ALA A 202 -1.99 -4.64 3.45
N VAL A 203 -1.60 -3.55 2.79
CA VAL A 203 -1.58 -2.19 3.33
C VAL A 203 -2.62 -1.36 2.61
N LYS A 204 -3.79 -1.18 3.23
CA LYS A 204 -4.94 -0.50 2.64
C LYS A 204 -5.94 0.01 3.67
N PRO A 205 -6.82 0.95 3.30
CA PRO A 205 -7.95 1.38 4.12
C PRO A 205 -8.72 0.21 4.77
N GLY A 206 -8.73 0.18 6.09
CA GLY A 206 -9.48 -0.82 6.87
C GLY A 206 -8.81 -2.19 6.99
N ALA A 207 -7.54 -2.33 6.59
CA ALA A 207 -6.72 -3.44 7.05
C ALA A 207 -6.57 -3.42 8.58
N THR A 208 -6.06 -4.50 9.16
CA THR A 208 -5.69 -4.53 10.58
C THR A 208 -4.19 -4.30 10.69
N ASP A 209 -3.77 -3.34 11.51
CA ASP A 209 -2.35 -3.11 11.79
C ASP A 209 -1.69 -4.37 12.35
N GLN A 210 -0.64 -4.82 11.67
CA GLN A 210 0.09 -6.02 12.04
C GLN A 210 1.19 -5.68 13.04
N GLY A 211 0.78 -5.20 14.23
CA GLY A 211 1.67 -4.94 15.36
C GLY A 211 2.91 -4.12 14.96
N VAL A 212 4.05 -4.36 15.62
CA VAL A 212 5.25 -3.50 15.56
C VAL A 212 6.07 -3.65 14.26
N ASN A 213 5.46 -3.39 13.10
CA ASN A 213 6.13 -3.42 11.80
C ASN A 213 6.55 -2.01 11.31
N GLY A 214 6.05 -0.94 11.95
CA GLY A 214 6.36 0.44 11.60
C GLY A 214 5.66 0.94 10.34
N ILE A 215 4.62 0.23 9.89
CA ILE A 215 3.78 0.53 8.73
C ILE A 215 2.39 0.91 9.25
N ASP A 216 1.78 1.91 8.62
CA ASP A 216 0.36 2.18 8.78
C ASP A 216 -0.37 1.23 7.83
N ASP A 217 -0.69 0.02 8.29
CA ASP A 217 -1.24 -1.02 7.41
C ASP A 217 -2.67 -0.66 7.00
N ASN A 218 -3.39 0.09 7.84
CA ASN A 218 -4.79 0.40 7.65
C ASN A 218 -5.03 1.77 6.95
N CYS A 219 -3.97 2.52 6.66
CA CYS A 219 -3.94 3.85 6.05
C CYS A 219 -4.77 4.92 6.80
N ASP A 220 -4.88 4.85 8.13
CA ASP A 220 -5.62 5.80 8.96
C ASP A 220 -4.76 6.96 9.53
N GLY A 221 -3.45 6.90 9.28
CA GLY A 221 -2.45 7.86 9.74
C GLY A 221 -1.82 7.52 11.10
N VAL A 222 -2.14 6.37 11.70
CA VAL A 222 -1.62 5.91 12.99
C VAL A 222 -0.81 4.62 12.80
N ILE A 223 0.50 4.72 12.96
CA ILE A 223 1.41 3.56 12.86
C ILE A 223 1.39 2.77 14.16
N ASP A 224 1.17 1.45 14.04
CA ASP A 224 1.22 0.46 15.11
C ASP A 224 0.43 0.91 16.37
N PRO A 225 -0.91 1.01 16.35
CA PRO A 225 -1.69 1.51 17.48
C PRO A 225 -1.83 0.54 18.67
N ASP A 226 -1.44 -0.73 18.53
CA ASP A 226 -1.45 -1.77 19.58
C ASP A 226 -0.13 -2.56 19.54
N LYS A 227 0.96 -1.94 20.01
CA LYS A 227 2.31 -2.51 19.95
C LYS A 227 2.51 -3.66 20.91
N ASP A 228 1.90 -3.61 22.09
CA ASP A 228 2.04 -4.68 23.08
C ASP A 228 1.05 -5.84 22.90
N SER A 229 0.11 -5.71 21.96
CA SER A 229 -0.82 -6.75 21.50
C SER A 229 -1.77 -7.23 22.59
N ASP A 230 -2.23 -6.32 23.44
CA ASP A 230 -3.23 -6.60 24.47
C ASP A 230 -4.68 -6.31 24.02
N GLY A 231 -4.84 -5.76 22.82
CA GLY A 231 -6.12 -5.43 22.20
C GLY A 231 -6.65 -4.04 22.55
N TYR A 232 -5.88 -3.20 23.23
CA TYR A 232 -6.23 -1.82 23.55
C TYR A 232 -5.35 -0.84 22.79
N LEU A 233 -6.01 0.02 22.00
CA LEU A 233 -5.28 0.98 21.18
C LEU A 233 -4.69 2.12 22.02
N ALA A 234 -3.43 2.45 21.75
CA ALA A 234 -2.75 3.64 22.23
C ALA A 234 -3.41 4.92 21.73
N ARG A 235 -3.14 6.03 22.42
CA ARG A 235 -3.55 7.36 21.91
C ARG A 235 -2.82 7.68 20.59
N PRO A 236 -3.51 8.30 19.60
CA PRO A 236 -4.86 8.87 19.68
C PRO A 236 -6.00 7.90 19.35
N ALA A 237 -5.73 6.69 18.85
CA ALA A 237 -6.74 5.73 18.41
C ALA A 237 -7.55 5.10 19.56
N GLY A 238 -6.98 5.07 20.78
CA GLY A 238 -7.67 4.66 21.99
C GLY A 238 -7.17 5.39 23.24
N ASN A 239 -7.22 4.71 24.38
CA ASN A 239 -6.87 5.26 25.69
C ASN A 239 -5.91 4.37 26.48
N ASP A 240 -5.21 3.45 25.82
CA ASP A 240 -4.09 2.79 26.46
C ASP A 240 -2.96 3.80 26.76
N CYS A 241 -2.47 3.73 28.00
CA CYS A 241 -1.50 4.63 28.57
C CYS A 241 -0.07 4.07 28.54
N VAL A 242 0.13 2.77 28.29
CA VAL A 242 1.46 2.14 28.24
C VAL A 242 1.56 1.11 27.11
N ASP A 243 1.55 1.56 25.86
CA ASP A 243 1.67 0.67 24.70
C ASP A 243 3.13 0.31 24.36
N THR A 244 3.75 -0.52 25.20
CA THR A 244 5.16 -0.94 25.02
C THR A 244 5.31 -2.45 25.07
N PRO A 245 5.84 -3.09 24.00
CA PRO A 245 5.96 -4.54 23.96
C PRO A 245 6.68 -5.14 25.18
N GLY A 246 6.09 -6.18 25.76
CA GLY A 246 6.66 -6.95 26.87
C GLY A 246 6.36 -6.42 28.28
N SER A 247 6.13 -5.11 28.47
CA SER A 247 5.76 -4.54 29.77
C SER A 247 4.41 -3.84 29.81
N GLY A 248 3.89 -3.45 28.65
CA GLY A 248 2.65 -2.69 28.50
C GLY A 248 1.39 -3.52 28.66
N ALA A 249 1.35 -4.74 28.10
CA ALA A 249 0.14 -5.57 27.95
C ALA A 249 -0.68 -5.91 29.22
N GLY A 250 -0.19 -5.55 30.41
CA GLY A 250 -0.94 -5.66 31.67
C GLY A 250 -1.43 -4.31 32.24
N ILE A 251 -1.18 -3.21 31.53
CA ILE A 251 -1.51 -1.84 31.87
C ILE A 251 -2.37 -1.32 30.72
N HIS A 252 -3.67 -1.31 30.93
CA HIS A 252 -4.64 -1.00 29.90
C HIS A 252 -5.97 -0.57 30.53
N PRO A 253 -6.87 0.07 29.77
CA PRO A 253 -8.19 0.47 30.26
C PRO A 253 -8.93 -0.66 30.99
N GLY A 254 -9.24 -0.44 32.27
CA GLY A 254 -9.98 -1.41 33.09
C GLY A 254 -9.14 -2.58 33.62
N ALA A 255 -7.81 -2.56 33.48
CA ALA A 255 -6.94 -3.52 34.16
C ALA A 255 -7.11 -3.43 35.69
N ARG A 256 -6.59 -4.42 36.42
CA ARG A 256 -6.71 -4.43 37.89
C ARG A 256 -5.56 -3.68 38.53
N GLU A 257 -5.90 -2.58 39.19
CA GLU A 257 -4.98 -1.76 39.96
C GLU A 257 -4.20 -2.54 41.05
N VAL A 258 -2.89 -2.30 41.10
CA VAL A 258 -1.94 -2.90 42.05
C VAL A 258 -1.70 -1.93 43.20
N LEU A 259 -2.40 -2.19 44.32
CA LEU A 259 -2.32 -1.34 45.51
C LEU A 259 -0.88 -1.09 46.00
N GLY A 260 -0.51 0.18 46.07
CA GLY A 260 0.71 0.64 46.69
C GLY A 260 1.94 0.69 45.80
N ASN A 261 1.80 0.43 44.49
CA ASN A 261 2.82 0.81 43.52
C ASN A 261 2.56 2.25 43.00
N ASN A 262 3.33 2.66 41.99
CA ASN A 262 3.22 3.99 41.36
C ASN A 262 2.81 3.90 39.88
N VAL A 263 2.25 2.76 39.45
CA VAL A 263 1.72 2.55 38.11
C VAL A 263 0.21 2.82 38.17
N ASP A 264 -0.35 3.26 37.06
CA ASP A 264 -1.80 3.42 36.85
C ASP A 264 -2.15 2.27 35.90
N GLU A 265 -2.54 1.12 36.44
CA GLU A 265 -2.74 -0.07 35.61
C GLU A 265 -3.98 0.05 34.74
N ASP A 266 -5.02 0.73 35.24
CA ASP A 266 -6.31 0.80 34.57
C ASP A 266 -6.49 2.01 33.64
N CYS A 267 -5.42 2.81 33.50
CA CYS A 267 -5.35 4.02 32.69
C CYS A 267 -6.46 5.05 32.99
N ASP A 268 -6.99 5.08 34.22
CA ASP A 268 -8.05 6.01 34.63
C ASP A 268 -7.52 7.38 35.13
N GLY A 269 -6.20 7.55 35.13
CA GLY A 269 -5.50 8.73 35.61
C GLY A 269 -5.28 8.74 37.13
N LYS A 270 -5.63 7.68 37.84
CA LYS A 270 -5.49 7.55 39.29
C LYS A 270 -4.67 6.32 39.63
N ARG A 271 -3.65 6.53 40.44
CA ARG A 271 -2.90 5.46 41.08
C ARG A 271 -3.57 5.11 42.41
N SER A 272 -3.59 3.84 42.79
CA SER A 272 -4.06 3.41 44.12
C SER A 272 -2.89 3.24 45.10
N PRO A 273 -2.48 4.32 45.81
CA PRO A 273 -1.51 4.16 46.88
C PRO A 273 -2.08 3.29 48.00
N PHE A 274 -1.20 2.75 48.84
CA PHE A 274 -1.64 2.11 50.08
C PHE A 274 -2.54 3.06 50.87
N ARG A 275 -3.65 2.52 51.39
CA ARG A 275 -4.51 3.25 52.31
C ARG A 275 -3.66 3.79 53.46
N ARG A 276 -3.55 5.12 53.57
CA ARG A 276 -2.85 5.77 54.67
C ARG A 276 -3.53 5.36 55.98
N ILE A 277 -2.79 4.67 56.84
CA ILE A 277 -3.23 4.39 58.21
C ILE A 277 -2.98 5.66 59.01
N GLY A 278 -4.04 6.25 59.56
CA GLY A 278 -3.90 7.34 60.51
C GLY A 278 -3.12 6.86 61.73
N ALA A 279 -1.93 7.41 61.94
CA ALA A 279 -1.16 7.21 63.14
C ALA A 279 -1.17 8.53 63.91
N ASP A 280 -1.61 8.47 65.16
CA ASP A 280 -1.58 9.60 66.07
C ASP A 280 -0.65 9.26 67.24
N THR A 281 0.22 10.19 67.56
CA THR A 281 1.22 10.05 68.61
C THR A 281 1.07 11.20 69.58
N ASP A 282 0.32 10.96 70.65
CA ASP A 282 0.29 11.86 71.78
C ASP A 282 1.46 11.50 72.70
N TYR A 283 2.31 12.48 73.04
CA TYR A 283 3.44 12.28 73.94
C TYR A 283 3.43 13.22 75.15
N SER A 284 3.72 12.63 76.30
CA SER A 284 3.87 13.26 77.62
C SER A 284 4.96 12.50 78.36
N PHE A 285 5.81 13.24 79.05
CA PHE A 285 6.92 12.72 79.82
C PHE A 285 6.90 13.28 81.24
N ASP A 286 7.18 12.41 82.21
CA ASP A 286 7.52 12.79 83.57
C ASP A 286 9.03 12.78 83.73
N TYR A 287 9.58 13.85 84.27
CA TYR A 287 10.99 13.91 84.67
C TYR A 287 11.14 13.44 86.12
N SER A 288 12.11 12.56 86.35
CA SER A 288 12.52 12.17 87.69
C SER A 288 14.05 12.12 87.78
N LEU A 289 14.58 12.12 89.00
CA LEU A 289 16.02 11.98 89.26
C LEU A 289 16.60 10.65 88.72
N SER A 290 15.75 9.66 88.44
CA SER A 290 16.12 8.34 87.91
C SER A 290 15.85 8.18 86.40
N GLY A 291 15.39 9.24 85.72
CA GLY A 291 15.22 9.27 84.26
C GLY A 291 13.90 9.87 83.78
N ILE A 292 13.73 9.86 82.45
CA ILE A 292 12.51 10.30 81.74
C ILE A 292 11.56 9.10 81.63
N ARG A 293 10.32 9.27 82.07
CA ARG A 293 9.25 8.28 81.86
C ARG A 293 8.25 8.80 80.84
N ILE A 294 8.13 8.11 79.71
CA ILE A 294 7.08 8.37 78.73
C ILE A 294 5.76 7.82 79.31
N THR A 295 4.75 8.66 79.51
CA THR A 295 3.44 8.29 80.10
C THR A 295 2.33 8.15 79.06
N SER A 296 2.69 8.37 77.82
CA SER A 296 1.84 8.63 76.68
C SER A 296 1.51 7.35 75.91
N VAL A 297 0.55 7.47 74.99
CA VAL A 297 -0.01 6.32 74.28
C VAL A 297 0.13 6.52 72.78
N PHE A 298 0.94 5.66 72.15
CA PHE A 298 0.90 5.49 70.70
C PHE A 298 -0.43 4.84 70.29
N LYS A 299 -1.22 5.53 69.45
CA LYS A 299 -2.52 5.05 68.99
C LYS A 299 -2.52 4.97 67.46
N LEU A 300 -2.61 3.73 66.96
CA LEU A 300 -2.95 3.51 65.57
C LEU A 300 -4.48 3.50 65.44
N VAL A 301 -5.01 4.30 64.53
CA VAL A 301 -6.44 4.30 64.17
C VAL A 301 -6.62 3.67 62.79
N SER A 302 -7.79 3.09 62.54
CA SER A 302 -8.13 2.51 61.23
C SER A 302 -7.26 1.32 60.75
N VAL A 303 -6.62 0.59 61.67
CA VAL A 303 -5.84 -0.62 61.37
C VAL A 303 -6.80 -1.76 60.97
N PRO A 304 -6.64 -2.39 59.79
CA PRO A 304 -7.47 -3.53 59.36
C PRO A 304 -7.48 -4.66 60.40
N GLY A 305 -8.63 -5.32 60.58
CA GLY A 305 -8.76 -6.45 61.52
C GLY A 305 -7.81 -7.59 61.16
N GLY A 306 -7.10 -8.16 62.14
CA GLY A 306 -6.15 -9.26 61.94
C GLY A 306 -4.71 -8.84 61.62
N ALA A 307 -4.47 -7.56 61.33
CA ALA A 307 -3.13 -7.01 61.14
C ALA A 307 -2.29 -7.10 62.44
N ARG A 308 -0.97 -7.24 62.27
CA ARG A 308 0.02 -7.22 63.35
C ARG A 308 0.74 -5.87 63.34
N SER A 309 0.71 -5.17 64.47
CA SER A 309 1.45 -3.92 64.65
C SER A 309 2.54 -4.11 65.69
N THR A 310 3.77 -3.73 65.35
CA THR A 310 4.95 -3.87 66.22
C THR A 310 5.54 -2.50 66.49
N VAL A 311 5.70 -2.15 67.76
CA VAL A 311 6.40 -0.93 68.19
C VAL A 311 7.78 -1.33 68.71
N ILE A 312 8.83 -0.68 68.21
CA ILE A 312 10.23 -0.97 68.54
C ILE A 312 10.90 0.31 69.03
N CYS A 313 11.49 0.28 70.21
CA CYS A 313 12.39 1.34 70.66
C CYS A 313 13.77 1.15 70.01
N ARG A 314 14.31 2.22 69.39
CA ARG A 314 15.68 2.27 68.90
C ARG A 314 16.41 3.41 69.59
N ALA A 315 17.51 3.11 70.27
CA ALA A 315 18.37 4.09 70.93
C ALA A 315 19.84 3.73 70.71
N ALA A 316 20.72 4.74 70.76
CA ALA A 316 22.17 4.55 70.57
C ALA A 316 22.81 3.58 71.59
N ASN A 317 22.23 3.49 72.79
CA ASN A 317 22.57 2.48 73.78
C ASN A 317 21.31 1.66 74.14
N ARG A 318 21.41 0.32 74.13
CA ARG A 318 20.29 -0.57 74.50
C ARG A 318 19.74 -0.29 75.90
N ARG A 319 20.55 0.21 76.83
CA ARG A 319 20.11 0.61 78.18
C ARG A 319 19.13 1.80 78.15
N SER A 320 19.16 2.63 77.11
CA SER A 320 18.29 3.80 76.96
C SER A 320 16.84 3.45 76.61
N CYS A 321 16.57 2.24 76.09
CA CYS A 321 15.20 1.74 75.91
C CYS A 321 14.63 1.11 77.21
N GLY A 322 15.40 1.06 78.30
CA GLY A 322 14.98 0.47 79.57
C GLY A 322 14.50 -0.97 79.41
N ARG A 323 13.34 -1.30 80.01
CA ARG A 323 12.66 -2.60 79.84
C ARG A 323 11.69 -2.65 78.64
N PHE A 324 11.69 -1.63 77.78
CA PHE A 324 10.78 -1.58 76.64
C PHE A 324 11.26 -2.54 75.55
N GLY A 325 10.66 -3.73 75.51
CA GLY A 325 10.87 -4.71 74.44
C GLY A 325 9.95 -4.48 73.24
N PRO A 326 10.24 -5.11 72.08
CA PRO A 326 9.33 -5.10 70.93
C PRO A 326 7.94 -5.57 71.35
N THR A 327 6.95 -4.69 71.27
CA THR A 327 5.57 -5.02 71.67
C THR A 327 4.74 -5.20 70.41
N THR A 328 4.25 -6.43 70.20
CA THR A 328 3.35 -6.75 69.09
C THR A 328 1.93 -6.89 69.61
N LYS A 329 0.96 -6.18 69.01
CA LYS A 329 -0.46 -6.42 69.25
C LYS A 329 -1.17 -6.75 67.94
N ARG A 330 -2.17 -7.63 68.03
CA ARG A 330 -3.07 -7.94 66.93
C ARG A 330 -4.31 -7.06 67.01
N SER A 331 -4.70 -6.45 65.90
CA SER A 331 -5.97 -5.72 65.80
C SER A 331 -7.14 -6.72 65.77
N PHE A 332 -8.23 -6.40 66.48
CA PHE A 332 -9.47 -7.18 66.47
C PHE A 332 -10.58 -6.32 65.84
N PRO A 333 -11.58 -6.91 65.14
CA PRO A 333 -12.45 -6.19 64.21
C PRO A 333 -13.38 -5.12 64.82
N GLN A 334 -13.41 -4.97 66.15
CA GLN A 334 -14.45 -4.21 66.87
C GLN A 334 -13.93 -2.99 67.65
N LEU A 335 -12.68 -2.56 67.48
CA LEU A 335 -12.15 -1.41 68.23
C LEU A 335 -11.33 -0.47 67.35
N ASN A 336 -11.95 0.62 66.92
CA ASN A 336 -11.24 1.82 66.53
C ASN A 336 -10.41 2.31 67.73
N GLY A 337 -9.10 2.03 67.68
CA GLY A 337 -8.11 2.52 68.64
C GLY A 337 -7.82 1.55 69.78
N LYS A 338 -6.86 0.65 69.58
CA LYS A 338 -6.19 -0.02 70.71
C LYS A 338 -4.94 0.76 71.11
N ARG A 339 -4.79 1.00 72.42
CA ARG A 339 -3.55 1.50 73.03
C ARG A 339 -2.44 0.46 72.83
N LEU A 340 -1.31 0.84 72.24
CA LEU A 340 -0.21 -0.09 71.94
C LEU A 340 0.85 -0.21 73.06
N GLY A 341 0.68 0.46 74.19
CA GLY A 341 1.55 0.32 75.36
C GLY A 341 1.68 1.64 76.13
N ARG A 342 2.31 1.56 77.31
CA ARG A 342 2.92 2.64 78.07
C ARG A 342 4.40 2.30 78.22
#